data_AF-A0A291GK73-F1
#
_entry.id   AF-A0A291GK73-F1
#
_cell.length_a   1.000
_cell.length_b   1.000
_cell.length_c   1.000
_cell.angle_alpha   90.00
_cell.angle_beta   90.00
_cell.angle_gamma   90.00
#
_symmetry.space_group_name_H-M   'P 1'
#
loop_
_entity.id
_entity.type
_entity.pdbx_description
1 polymer ?
#
loop_
_entity_poly.entity_id
_entity_poly.type
_entity_poly.pdbx_seq_one_letter_code
_entity_poly.pdbx_strand_id
1 'polypeptide(L)'
;MKRHHPGDRISAYPTTGSLAHWSNRALTLEGLESISLAAGYYWDEETRDIGAPVLSLREEKDKPVWGITLHRDAAQPTAIQWAPVEPGLPEFDLSQIAIEDEEEGLA
;
A
#
# COMPACT_ATOMS: atom_id res chain seq x y z
N MET A 1 -0.11 7.74 -1.75
CA MET A 1 -1.46 7.68 -2.37
C MET A 1 -1.34 7.54 -3.87
N LYS A 2 -2.18 6.69 -4.49
CA LYS A 2 -2.22 6.50 -5.95
C LYS A 2 -3.01 7.64 -6.62
N ARG A 3 -2.59 8.05 -7.81
CA ARG A 3 -3.31 9.00 -8.67
C ARG A 3 -4.11 8.22 -9.70
N HIS A 4 -5.41 8.43 -9.74
CA HIS A 4 -6.34 7.79 -10.67
C HIS A 4 -6.68 8.79 -11.78
N HIS A 5 -6.30 8.46 -13.01
CA HIS A 5 -6.57 9.28 -14.18
C HIS A 5 -7.95 8.94 -14.77
N PRO A 6 -8.52 9.80 -15.63
CA PRO A 6 -9.69 9.44 -16.43
C PRO A 6 -9.51 8.09 -17.13
N GLY A 7 -10.51 7.22 -17.03
CA GLY A 7 -10.41 5.81 -17.45
C GLY A 7 -9.78 4.88 -16.40
N ASP A 8 -9.74 5.31 -15.14
CA ASP A 8 -9.29 4.55 -13.97
C ASP A 8 -7.85 4.03 -14.02
N ARG A 9 -6.98 4.64 -14.83
CA ARG A 9 -5.56 4.26 -14.93
C ARG A 9 -4.78 4.79 -13.74
N ILE A 10 -3.80 4.01 -13.26
CA ILE A 10 -2.94 4.42 -12.15
C ILE A 10 -1.52 4.66 -12.64
N SER A 11 -1.02 5.85 -12.33
CA SER A 11 0.39 6.17 -12.48
C SER A 11 1.19 5.57 -11.33
N ALA A 12 1.99 4.55 -11.62
CA ALA A 12 2.94 3.97 -10.68
C ALA A 12 4.21 3.54 -11.42
N TYR A 13 5.36 3.76 -10.79
CA TYR A 13 6.64 3.31 -11.34
C TYR A 13 6.70 1.77 -11.34
N PRO A 14 7.16 1.12 -12.43
CA PRO A 14 7.14 -0.34 -12.57
C PRO A 14 8.33 -0.98 -11.84
N THR A 15 8.33 -0.91 -10.52
CA THR A 15 9.27 -1.69 -9.70
C THR A 15 8.82 -3.15 -9.60
N THR A 16 9.74 -4.06 -9.28
CA THR A 16 9.41 -5.47 -8.98
C THR A 16 8.32 -5.58 -7.91
N GLY A 17 8.40 -4.75 -6.85
CA GLY A 17 7.38 -4.70 -5.81
C GLY A 17 6.02 -4.19 -6.30
N SER A 18 6.02 -3.21 -7.21
CA SER A 18 4.78 -2.72 -7.85
C SER A 18 4.11 -3.82 -8.67
N LEU A 19 4.88 -4.56 -9.47
CA LEU A 19 4.36 -5.68 -10.27
C LEU A 19 3.82 -6.81 -9.38
N ALA A 20 4.56 -7.18 -8.33
CA ALA A 20 4.14 -8.20 -7.37
C ALA A 20 2.83 -7.80 -6.67
N HIS A 21 2.72 -6.54 -6.24
CA HIS A 21 1.51 -6.00 -5.62
C HIS A 21 0.27 -6.13 -6.50
N TRP A 22 0.36 -5.75 -7.79
CA TRP A 22 -0.78 -5.82 -8.70
C TRP A 22 -1.11 -7.24 -9.18
N SER A 23 -0.16 -8.17 -9.07
CA SER A 23 -0.40 -9.55 -9.51
C SER A 23 -1.33 -10.34 -8.59
N ASN A 24 -1.62 -9.84 -7.38
CA ASN A 24 -2.33 -10.57 -6.32
C ASN A 24 -1.76 -11.98 -6.05
N ARG A 25 -0.48 -12.21 -6.39
CA ARG A 25 0.27 -13.46 -6.17
C ARG A 25 1.21 -13.37 -4.97
N ALA A 26 0.94 -12.43 -4.05
CA ALA A 26 1.73 -12.32 -2.84
C ALA A 26 1.63 -13.63 -2.03
N LEU A 27 2.72 -14.01 -1.36
CA LEU A 27 2.72 -15.13 -0.42
C LEU A 27 1.66 -14.87 0.66
N THR A 28 0.68 -15.76 0.74
CA THR A 28 -0.33 -15.76 1.80
C THR A 28 -0.06 -16.86 2.81
N LEU A 29 -0.63 -16.73 3.99
CA LEU A 29 -0.66 -17.81 4.97
C LEU A 29 -1.57 -18.93 4.49
N GLU A 30 -1.30 -20.16 4.91
CA GLU A 30 -2.10 -21.32 4.53
C GLU A 30 -3.57 -21.14 4.91
N GLY A 31 -4.47 -21.36 3.94
CA GLY A 31 -5.91 -21.18 4.12
C GLY A 31 -6.41 -19.74 4.05
N LEU A 32 -5.53 -18.75 3.83
CA LEU A 32 -5.89 -17.34 3.72
C LEU A 32 -5.58 -16.78 2.32
N GLU A 33 -6.42 -15.86 1.87
CA GLU A 33 -6.24 -15.10 0.64
C GLU A 33 -5.87 -13.65 0.96
N SER A 34 -5.02 -13.05 0.13
CA SER A 34 -4.68 -11.64 0.21
C SER A 34 -4.93 -10.98 -1.14
N ILE A 35 -5.69 -9.89 -1.11
CA ILE A 35 -6.05 -9.12 -2.30
C ILE A 35 -5.56 -7.71 -2.10
N SER A 36 -4.80 -7.20 -3.08
CA SER A 36 -4.29 -5.83 -3.05
C SER A 36 -5.33 -4.86 -3.60
N LEU A 37 -5.76 -3.92 -2.76
CA LEU A 37 -6.64 -2.83 -3.16
C LEU A 37 -5.83 -1.55 -3.42
N ALA A 38 -6.22 -0.81 -4.46
CA ALA A 38 -5.64 0.49 -4.75
C ALA A 38 -6.42 1.60 -4.04
N ALA A 39 -5.78 2.24 -3.05
CA ALA A 39 -6.30 3.43 -2.39
C ALA A 39 -5.61 4.70 -2.92
N GLY A 40 -6.40 5.71 -3.25
CA GLY A 40 -5.91 6.92 -3.90
C GLY A 40 -6.93 8.04 -3.98
N TYR A 41 -6.75 8.90 -4.97
CA TYR A 41 -7.67 9.97 -5.35
C TYR A 41 -7.70 10.12 -6.86
N TYR A 42 -8.79 10.68 -7.38
CA TYR A 42 -8.85 11.11 -8.77
C TYR A 42 -7.93 12.30 -9.00
N TRP A 43 -7.14 12.25 -10.07
CA TRP A 43 -6.23 13.29 -10.48
C TRP A 43 -6.64 13.81 -11.84
N ASP A 44 -6.96 15.10 -11.91
CA ASP A 44 -7.19 15.81 -13.16
C ASP A 44 -5.85 16.39 -13.64
N GLU A 45 -5.38 15.95 -14.81
CA GLU A 45 -4.12 16.40 -15.38
C GLU A 45 -4.19 17.81 -15.96
N GLU A 46 -5.36 18.23 -16.44
CA GLU A 46 -5.57 19.52 -17.09
C GLU A 46 -5.59 20.63 -16.05
N THR A 47 -6.40 20.46 -15.01
CA THR A 47 -6.53 21.43 -13.91
C THR A 47 -5.45 21.26 -12.84
N ARG A 48 -4.77 20.09 -12.80
CA ARG A 48 -3.81 19.69 -11.76
C ARG A 48 -4.43 19.62 -10.37
N ASP A 49 -5.72 19.29 -10.32
CA ASP A 49 -6.49 19.23 -9.09
C ASP A 49 -6.63 17.80 -8.54
N ILE A 50 -6.68 17.74 -7.22
CA ILE A 50 -6.98 16.52 -6.45
C ILE A 50 -8.50 16.41 -6.34
N GLY A 51 -9.05 15.39 -6.97
CA GLY A 51 -10.46 15.03 -6.89
C GLY A 51 -10.78 14.12 -5.70
N ALA A 52 -11.91 13.43 -5.80
CA ALA A 52 -12.43 12.61 -4.72
C ALA A 52 -11.50 11.40 -4.41
N PRO A 53 -11.42 10.98 -3.13
CA PRO A 53 -10.71 9.76 -2.75
C PRO A 53 -11.41 8.53 -3.33
N VAL A 54 -10.63 7.53 -3.72
CA VAL A 54 -11.11 6.34 -4.42
C VAL A 54 -10.44 5.08 -3.88
N LEU A 55 -11.20 4.00 -3.87
CA LEU A 55 -10.74 2.64 -3.58
C LEU A 55 -11.12 1.74 -4.76
N SER A 56 -10.18 0.97 -5.30
CA SER A 56 -10.46 0.05 -6.43
C SER A 56 -9.79 -1.31 -6.28
N LEU A 57 -10.48 -2.35 -6.76
CA LEU A 57 -9.94 -3.68 -7.00
C LEU A 57 -9.50 -3.79 -8.46
N ARG A 58 -8.36 -4.46 -8.69
CA ARG A 58 -7.73 -4.53 -10.00
C ARG A 58 -7.12 -5.92 -10.20
N GLU A 59 -7.24 -6.45 -11.41
CA GLU A 59 -6.54 -7.69 -11.82
C GLU A 59 -5.10 -7.38 -12.27
N GLU A 60 -4.92 -6.22 -12.89
CA GLU A 60 -3.62 -5.67 -13.28
C GLU A 60 -3.62 -4.16 -12.99
N LYS A 61 -2.43 -3.55 -13.00
CA LYS A 61 -2.27 -2.13 -12.70
C LYS A 61 -3.25 -1.22 -13.45
N ASP A 62 -3.58 -1.49 -14.71
CA ASP A 62 -4.50 -0.67 -15.52
C ASP A 62 -5.80 -1.41 -15.91
N LYS A 63 -6.13 -2.51 -15.23
CA LYS A 63 -7.38 -3.28 -15.42
C LYS A 63 -8.22 -3.28 -14.13
N PRO A 64 -9.01 -2.22 -13.88
CA PRO A 64 -9.90 -2.18 -12.73
C PRO A 64 -11.06 -3.17 -12.92
N VAL A 65 -11.38 -3.91 -11.86
CA VAL A 65 -12.56 -4.78 -11.77
C VAL A 65 -13.73 -3.98 -11.22
N TRP A 66 -13.48 -3.21 -10.16
CA TRP A 66 -14.44 -2.27 -9.59
C TRP A 66 -13.73 -1.14 -8.85
N GLY A 67 -14.41 -0.01 -8.69
CA GLY A 67 -13.95 1.13 -7.92
C GLY A 67 -15.10 1.87 -7.27
N ILE A 68 -14.86 2.43 -6.09
CA ILE A 68 -15.82 3.27 -5.36
C ILE A 68 -15.16 4.58 -4.96
N THR A 69 -15.93 5.66 -5.06
CA THR A 69 -15.56 6.94 -4.47
C THR A 69 -15.87 6.90 -2.98
N LEU A 70 -14.92 7.33 -2.16
CA LEU A 70 -15.09 7.39 -0.72
C LEU A 70 -15.66 8.76 -0.35
N HIS A 71 -16.70 8.76 0.48
CA HIS A 71 -17.28 9.97 1.02
C HIS A 71 -17.18 9.93 2.53
N ARG A 72 -16.79 11.06 3.13
CA ARG A 72 -16.89 11.25 4.56
C ARG A 72 -18.30 11.76 4.87
N ASP A 73 -19.04 11.02 5.69
CA ASP A 73 -20.25 11.57 6.29
C ASP A 73 -19.83 12.56 7.40
N ALA A 74 -20.10 13.85 7.18
CA ALA A 74 -19.78 14.89 8.16
C ALA A 74 -20.67 14.82 9.40
N ALA A 75 -21.87 14.23 9.30
CA ALA A 75 -22.82 14.07 10.41
C ALA A 75 -22.49 12.87 11.31
N GLN A 76 -21.71 11.91 10.80
CA GLN A 76 -21.20 10.77 11.56
C GLN A 76 -19.67 10.73 11.48
N PRO A 77 -18.97 11.59 12.23
CA PRO A 77 -17.53 11.42 12.39
C PRO A 77 -17.28 10.09 13.11
N THR A 78 -17.03 9.03 12.35
CA THR A 78 -16.52 7.78 12.90
C THR A 78 -15.13 8.07 13.46
N ALA A 79 -15.02 8.06 14.79
CA ALA A 79 -13.73 8.09 15.44
C ALA A 79 -12.93 6.87 14.95
N ILE A 80 -11.67 7.07 14.56
CA ILE A 80 -10.78 5.95 14.27
C ILE A 80 -10.58 5.21 15.59
N GLN A 81 -11.22 4.06 15.74
CA GLN A 81 -11.03 3.19 16.89
C GLN A 81 -9.84 2.28 16.57
N TRP A 82 -8.75 2.46 17.31
CA TRP A 82 -7.60 1.58 17.26
C TRP A 82 -7.57 0.72 18.53
N ALA A 83 -7.35 -0.58 18.35
CA ALA A 83 -7.09 -1.52 19.43
C ALA A 83 -5.82 -2.32 19.08
N PRO A 84 -4.94 -2.61 20.05
CA PRO A 84 -3.81 -3.49 19.83
C PRO A 84 -4.28 -4.88 19.37
N VAL A 85 -3.58 -5.46 18.39
CA VAL A 85 -3.80 -6.85 17.99
C VAL A 85 -2.89 -7.73 18.83
N GLU A 86 -3.46 -8.70 19.54
CA GLU A 86 -2.74 -9.69 20.34
C GLU A 86 -2.47 -10.97 19.52
N PRO A 87 -1.27 -11.57 19.64
CA PRO A 87 -0.11 -11.06 20.36
C PRO A 87 0.53 -9.88 19.63
N GLY A 88 1.13 -8.95 20.38
CA GLY A 88 1.87 -7.82 19.82
C GLY A 88 2.97 -8.26 18.84
N LEU A 89 3.39 -7.34 17.97
CA LEU A 89 4.54 -7.54 17.08
C LEU A 89 5.76 -8.00 17.89
N PRO A 90 6.51 -9.02 17.44
CA PRO A 90 7.70 -9.47 18.13
C PRO A 90 8.74 -8.34 18.16
N GLU A 91 9.30 -8.08 19.34
CA GLU A 91 10.38 -7.12 19.53
C GLU A 91 11.70 -7.84 19.26
N PHE A 92 12.47 -7.39 18.27
CA PHE A 92 13.79 -7.94 17.96
C PHE A 92 14.86 -7.12 18.69
N ASP A 93 15.57 -7.74 19.63
CA ASP A 93 16.73 -7.12 20.27
C ASP A 93 17.95 -7.24 19.34
N LEU A 94 18.39 -6.09 18.81
CA LEU A 94 19.53 -5.99 17.90
C LEU A 94 20.85 -5.67 18.63
N SER A 95 20.84 -5.57 19.97
CA SER A 95 22.04 -5.22 20.76
C SER A 95 23.17 -6.24 20.65
N GLN A 96 22.88 -7.45 20.17
CA GLN A 96 23.85 -8.54 19.98
C GLN A 96 24.45 -8.59 18.57
N ILE A 97 23.97 -7.76 17.63
CA ILE A 97 24.56 -7.67 16.29
C ILE A 97 25.69 -6.65 16.36
N ALA A 98 26.84 -7.08 16.89
CA ALA A 98 28.09 -6.37 16.72
C ALA A 98 28.50 -6.49 15.25
N ILE A 99 28.64 -5.35 14.56
CA ILE A 99 29.38 -5.30 13.30
C ILE A 99 30.85 -5.32 13.72
N GLU A 100 31.46 -6.51 13.70
CA GLU A 100 32.90 -6.66 13.81
C GLU A 100 33.50 -6.19 12.47
N ASP A 101 33.77 -4.87 12.35
CA ASP A 101 34.78 -4.40 11.42
C ASP A 101 36.14 -4.74 12.05
N GLU A 102 36.63 -5.96 11.81
CA GLU A 102 38.01 -6.33 12.10
C GLU A 102 38.95 -5.50 11.21
N GLU A 103 39.70 -4.61 11.85
CA GLU A 103 40.94 -4.05 11.33
C GLU A 103 41.89 -5.17 10.86
N GLU A 104 42.17 -5.28 9.56
CA GLU A 104 43.39 -5.90 9.06
C GLU A 104 44.29 -4.86 8.39
N GLY A 105 45.45 -4.58 8.99
CA GLY A 105 46.61 -4.09 8.26
C GLY A 105 47.46 -3.01 8.91
N LEU A 106 48.06 -3.30 10.07
CA LEU A 106 49.35 -2.70 10.46
C LEU A 106 50.45 -3.20 9.49
N ALA A 107 51.09 -2.28 8.78
CA ALA A 107 52.46 -2.42 8.26
C ALA A 107 53.11 -1.04 8.07
#